data_AF-A0A9N9IPN8-F1
#
_entry.id   AF-A0A9N9IPN8-F1
#
_cell.length_a   1.000
_cell.length_b   1.000
_cell.length_c   1.000
_cell.angle_alpha   90.00
_cell.angle_beta   90.00
_cell.angle_gamma   90.00
#
_symmetry.space_group_name_H-M   'P 1'
#
loop_
_entity.id
_entity.type
_entity.pdbx_description
1 polymer ?
#
loop_
_entity_poly.entity_id
_entity_poly.type
_entity_poly.pdbx_seq_one_letter_code
_entity_poly.pdbx_strand_id
1 'polypeptide(L)'
;NNDIHPNNIVLPGPNDLLTILHDIWSPFIPKKQHKTFLNGGYFYTEVIPDKLIVVSLNTLYFYKANTAVNGCKAKDQPGTIQLRWLNDVLKRANKRGLKVYLSGHVAPRIKQYTKSCYRKYGRLSIKYHDIILGHFYGHSNMDHFFFLSERSRKFRPVNTTNREGLNILQEDRGAVETKVYNIDKYMNKLLRHY
;
A
#
# COMPACT_ATOMS: atom_id res chain seq x y z
N ASN A 1 4.89 3.90 13.56
CA ASN A 1 5.98 2.87 13.61
C ASN A 1 6.71 2.86 14.94
N ASN A 2 6.55 3.92 15.75
CA ASN A 2 7.08 4.02 17.10
C ASN A 2 6.00 3.74 18.16
N ASP A 3 4.79 3.38 17.72
CA ASP A 3 3.64 3.01 18.56
C ASP A 3 3.76 1.56 19.08
N ILE A 4 5.00 1.07 19.20
CA ILE A 4 5.36 -0.29 19.62
C ILE A 4 6.80 -0.28 20.14
N HIS A 5 7.06 -1.09 21.16
CA HIS A 5 8.40 -1.37 21.65
C HIS A 5 8.77 -2.85 21.42
N PRO A 6 9.90 -3.17 20.78
CA PRO A 6 10.84 -2.24 20.15
C PRO A 6 10.28 -1.60 18.86
N ASN A 7 10.76 -0.40 18.53
CA ASN A 7 10.30 0.35 17.36
C ASN A 7 10.34 -0.49 16.07
N ASN A 8 9.37 -0.28 15.18
CA ASN A 8 9.19 -0.96 13.88
C ASN A 8 8.74 -2.42 13.93
N ILE A 9 8.86 -3.11 15.07
CA ILE A 9 8.64 -4.55 15.16
C ILE A 9 7.19 -4.83 15.57
N VAL A 10 6.34 -5.14 14.58
CA VAL A 10 4.97 -5.60 14.82
C VAL A 10 4.86 -7.05 14.38
N LEU A 11 4.57 -7.92 15.35
CA LEU A 11 4.27 -9.33 15.14
C LEU A 11 2.90 -9.50 14.46
N PRO A 12 2.63 -10.66 13.83
CA PRO A 12 1.27 -11.02 13.42
C PRO A 12 0.29 -10.91 14.61
N GLY A 13 -0.93 -10.46 14.34
CA GLY A 13 -1.99 -10.48 15.34
C GLY A 13 -2.62 -11.88 15.49
N PRO A 14 -3.37 -12.13 16.57
CA PRO A 14 -3.58 -11.22 17.71
C PRO A 14 -2.33 -11.10 18.59
N ASN A 15 -2.16 -9.94 19.23
CA ASN A 15 -1.11 -9.67 20.21
C ASN A 15 -1.53 -8.52 21.14
N ASP A 16 -0.77 -8.33 22.24
CA ASP A 16 -1.10 -7.36 23.29
C ASP A 16 -1.21 -5.93 22.75
N LEU A 17 -0.29 -5.52 21.86
CA LEU A 17 -0.34 -4.20 21.23
C LEU A 17 -1.66 -3.98 20.50
N LEU A 18 -2.05 -4.90 19.62
CA LEU A 18 -3.28 -4.75 18.84
C LEU A 18 -4.53 -4.84 19.71
N THR A 19 -4.46 -5.55 20.83
CA THR A 19 -5.54 -5.62 21.82
C THR A 19 -5.70 -4.27 22.53
N ILE A 20 -4.60 -3.69 23.04
CA ILE A 20 -4.63 -2.37 23.68
C ILE A 20 -5.12 -1.29 22.70
N LEU A 21 -4.62 -1.29 21.46
CA LEU A 21 -5.08 -0.34 20.44
C LEU A 21 -6.55 -0.55 20.09
N HIS A 22 -7.02 -1.80 20.08
CA HIS A 22 -8.43 -2.10 19.85
C HIS A 22 -9.30 -1.54 20.97
N ASP A 23 -8.91 -1.72 22.23
CA ASP A 23 -9.68 -1.22 23.37
C ASP A 23 -9.86 0.29 23.29
N ILE A 24 -8.77 1.03 23.03
CA ILE A 24 -8.78 2.49 22.91
C ILE A 24 -9.60 2.96 21.69
N TRP A 25 -9.47 2.28 20.55
CA TRP A 25 -10.06 2.72 19.28
C TRP A 25 -11.40 2.04 18.94
N SER A 26 -11.88 1.13 19.77
CA SER A 26 -13.11 0.37 19.54
C SER A 26 -14.34 1.25 19.21
N PRO A 27 -14.51 2.48 19.75
CA PRO A 27 -15.62 3.35 19.35
C PRO A 27 -15.55 3.83 17.89
N PHE A 28 -14.35 3.90 17.30
CA PHE A 28 -14.11 4.36 15.93
C PHE A 28 -14.06 3.22 14.90
N ILE A 29 -13.93 1.97 15.37
CA ILE A 29 -13.84 0.78 14.52
C ILE A 29 -15.23 0.14 14.41
N PRO A 30 -15.79 -0.04 13.20
CA PRO A 30 -17.08 -0.73 13.05
C PRO A 30 -17.06 -2.11 13.70
N LYS A 31 -18.11 -2.44 14.47
CA LYS A 31 -18.21 -3.70 15.24
C LYS A 31 -17.86 -4.96 14.43
N LYS A 32 -18.31 -5.02 13.17
CA LYS A 32 -18.04 -6.14 12.24
C LYS A 32 -16.56 -6.31 11.88
N GLN A 33 -15.71 -5.32 12.17
CA GLN A 33 -14.28 -5.31 11.85
C GLN A 33 -13.38 -5.44 13.08
N HIS A 34 -13.93 -5.61 14.29
CA HIS A 34 -13.13 -5.80 15.51
C HIS A 34 -12.19 -6.99 15.38
N LYS A 35 -12.67 -8.14 14.88
CA LYS A 35 -11.82 -9.31 14.62
C LYS A 35 -10.72 -9.04 13.58
N THR A 36 -11.02 -8.28 12.53
CA THR A 36 -10.02 -7.89 11.52
C THR A 36 -8.94 -7.01 12.14
N PHE A 37 -9.34 -6.05 12.96
CA PHE A 37 -8.42 -5.16 13.65
C PHE A 37 -7.55 -5.93 14.65
N LEU A 38 -8.12 -6.77 15.49
CA LEU A 38 -7.34 -7.57 16.45
C LEU A 38 -6.30 -8.47 15.75
N ASN A 39 -6.64 -9.02 14.58
CA ASN A 39 -5.74 -9.90 13.83
C ASN A 39 -4.66 -9.17 13.02
N GLY A 40 -4.73 -7.84 12.83
CA GLY A 40 -3.77 -7.16 11.97
C GLY A 40 -3.65 -5.65 12.03
N GLY A 41 -4.42 -4.97 12.86
CA GLY A 41 -4.35 -3.51 13.08
C GLY A 41 -4.83 -2.68 11.88
N TYR A 42 -5.70 -3.22 11.03
CA TYR A 42 -6.28 -2.51 9.89
C TYR A 42 -7.79 -2.69 9.84
N PHE A 43 -8.48 -1.69 9.30
CA PHE A 43 -9.93 -1.64 9.17
C PHE A 43 -10.33 -0.61 8.11
N TYR A 44 -11.61 -0.54 7.77
CA TYR A 44 -12.18 0.57 7.01
C TYR A 44 -13.41 1.14 7.71
N THR A 45 -13.81 2.35 7.36
CA THR A 45 -15.08 2.92 7.79
C THR A 45 -15.76 3.62 6.62
N GLU A 46 -17.09 3.63 6.62
CA GLU A 46 -17.89 4.35 5.65
C GLU A 46 -18.13 5.76 6.20
N VAL A 47 -17.35 6.73 5.74
CA VAL A 47 -17.37 8.11 6.24
C VAL A 47 -18.49 8.93 5.61
N ILE A 48 -18.90 8.57 4.39
CA ILE A 48 -20.11 9.09 3.76
C ILE A 48 -20.93 7.87 3.32
N PRO A 49 -22.11 7.66 3.92
CA PRO A 49 -22.98 6.53 3.58
C PRO A 49 -23.20 6.40 2.06
N ASP A 50 -23.03 5.18 1.57
CA ASP A 50 -23.14 4.72 0.19
C ASP A 50 -22.31 5.51 -0.84
N LYS A 51 -21.29 6.25 -0.39
CA LYS A 51 -20.46 7.09 -1.27
C LYS A 51 -18.97 6.95 -1.05
N LEU A 52 -18.50 6.96 0.20
CA LEU A 52 -17.07 7.05 0.50
C LEU A 52 -16.67 6.18 1.68
N ILE A 53 -15.67 5.32 1.47
CA ILE A 53 -14.98 4.60 2.55
C ILE A 53 -13.54 5.12 2.73
N VAL A 54 -13.09 5.12 3.97
CA VAL A 54 -11.67 5.32 4.34
C VAL A 54 -11.12 3.99 4.84
N VAL A 55 -10.03 3.53 4.25
CA VAL A 55 -9.35 2.29 4.62
C VAL A 55 -8.05 2.63 5.34
N SER A 56 -7.92 2.20 6.59
CA SER A 56 -6.72 2.33 7.41
C SER A 56 -5.90 1.04 7.33
N LEU A 57 -4.70 1.14 6.76
CA LEU A 57 -3.77 0.02 6.56
C LEU A 57 -2.69 -0.01 7.65
N ASN A 58 -2.38 -1.20 8.12
CA ASN A 58 -1.18 -1.45 8.92
C ASN A 58 0.02 -1.66 7.99
N THR A 59 0.65 -0.56 7.57
CA THR A 59 1.76 -0.60 6.62
C THR A 59 3.07 -1.09 7.24
N LEU A 60 3.12 -1.35 8.55
CA LEU A 60 4.28 -2.02 9.19
C LEU A 60 4.44 -3.47 8.73
N TYR A 61 3.37 -4.14 8.27
CA TYR A 61 3.50 -5.45 7.63
C TYR A 61 4.10 -5.39 6.22
N PHE A 62 4.20 -4.20 5.64
CA PHE A 62 4.86 -3.99 4.35
C PHE A 62 6.28 -3.46 4.52
N TYR A 63 6.58 -2.88 5.68
CA TYR A 63 7.80 -2.13 5.96
C TYR A 63 9.03 -3.03 6.10
N LYS A 64 10.13 -2.69 5.42
CA LYS A 64 11.36 -3.49 5.43
C LYS A 64 12.03 -3.58 6.80
N ALA A 65 11.88 -2.54 7.63
CA ALA A 65 12.51 -2.53 8.95
C ALA A 65 11.74 -3.38 9.98
N ASN A 66 10.54 -3.87 9.64
CA ASN A 66 9.85 -4.83 10.48
C ASN A 66 10.43 -6.24 10.21
N THR A 67 11.44 -6.62 10.98
CA THR A 67 12.13 -7.91 10.84
C THR A 67 11.35 -9.10 11.40
N ALA A 68 10.26 -8.87 12.14
CA ALA A 68 9.38 -9.92 12.65
C ALA A 68 8.51 -10.59 11.58
N VAL A 69 8.41 -10.01 10.38
CA VAL A 69 7.58 -10.53 9.29
C VAL A 69 8.33 -10.50 7.96
N ASN A 70 8.00 -11.41 7.05
CA ASN A 70 8.66 -11.53 5.74
C ASN A 70 7.83 -10.89 4.61
N GLY A 71 7.19 -9.76 4.94
CA GLY A 71 6.38 -8.96 4.02
C GLY A 71 5.24 -9.76 3.36
N CYS A 72 5.28 -9.85 2.03
CA CYS A 72 4.20 -10.46 1.24
C CYS A 72 4.69 -11.62 0.37
N LYS A 73 5.68 -12.40 0.85
CA LYS A 73 6.26 -13.51 0.08
C LYS A 73 5.37 -14.76 0.09
N ALA A 74 5.00 -15.27 1.26
CA ALA A 74 4.17 -16.46 1.41
C ALA A 74 2.69 -16.12 1.70
N LYS A 75 1.80 -17.12 1.61
CA LYS A 75 0.33 -16.94 1.68
C LYS A 75 -0.17 -16.59 3.08
N ASP A 76 0.55 -17.04 4.10
CA ASP A 76 0.32 -16.93 5.55
C ASP A 76 0.94 -15.65 6.16
N GLN A 77 1.83 -14.97 5.43
CA GLN A 77 2.43 -13.74 5.91
C GLN A 77 1.38 -12.64 6.11
N PRO A 78 1.45 -11.85 7.20
CA PRO A 78 0.43 -10.86 7.54
C PRO A 78 0.28 -9.77 6.46
N GLY A 79 1.38 -9.41 5.78
CA GLY A 79 1.32 -8.51 4.63
C GLY A 79 0.53 -9.08 3.46
N THR A 80 0.67 -10.38 3.16
CA THR A 80 -0.13 -11.04 2.12
C THR A 80 -1.60 -11.12 2.52
N ILE A 81 -1.90 -11.46 3.77
CA ILE A 81 -3.26 -11.55 4.29
C ILE A 81 -3.95 -10.19 4.18
N GLN A 82 -3.30 -9.12 4.64
CA GLN A 82 -3.84 -7.76 4.56
C GLN A 82 -4.08 -7.32 3.10
N LEU A 83 -3.18 -7.62 2.16
CA LEU A 83 -3.39 -7.25 0.75
C LEU A 83 -4.50 -8.05 0.08
N ARG A 84 -4.76 -9.30 0.49
CA ARG A 84 -5.95 -10.04 0.04
C ARG A 84 -7.22 -9.40 0.57
N TRP A 85 -7.25 -9.11 1.88
CA TRP A 85 -8.36 -8.41 2.50
C TRP A 85 -8.63 -7.06 1.80
N LEU A 86 -7.59 -6.28 1.51
CA LEU A 86 -7.70 -5.01 0.81
C LEU A 86 -8.29 -5.19 -0.59
N ASN A 87 -7.83 -6.19 -1.35
CA ASN A 87 -8.42 -6.50 -2.66
C ASN A 87 -9.92 -6.81 -2.56
N ASP A 88 -10.36 -7.51 -1.51
CA ASP A 88 -11.77 -7.83 -1.32
C ASP A 88 -12.59 -6.60 -0.91
N VAL A 89 -12.02 -5.71 -0.08
CA VAL A 89 -12.61 -4.40 0.24
C VAL A 89 -12.78 -3.56 -1.02
N LEU A 90 -11.73 -3.40 -1.81
CA LEU A 90 -11.75 -2.62 -3.07
C LEU A 90 -12.71 -3.23 -4.09
N LYS A 91 -12.74 -4.56 -4.23
CA LYS A 91 -13.68 -5.25 -5.11
C LYS A 91 -15.14 -4.98 -4.73
N ARG A 92 -15.46 -5.02 -3.43
CA ARG A 92 -16.81 -4.71 -2.94
C ARG A 92 -17.16 -3.23 -3.11
N ALA A 93 -16.22 -2.32 -2.82
CA ALA A 93 -16.40 -0.89 -3.02
C ALA A 93 -16.69 -0.58 -4.49
N ASN A 94 -15.91 -1.16 -5.42
CA ASN A 94 -16.14 -1.01 -6.86
C ASN A 94 -17.53 -1.50 -7.27
N LYS A 95 -17.93 -2.69 -6.81
CA LYS A 95 -19.27 -3.24 -7.11
C LYS A 95 -20.40 -2.35 -6.59
N ARG A 96 -20.21 -1.68 -5.45
CA ARG A 96 -21.17 -0.75 -4.84
C ARG A 96 -21.09 0.68 -5.40
N GLY A 97 -20.16 0.98 -6.31
CA GLY A 97 -19.94 2.34 -6.80
C GLY A 97 -19.35 3.31 -5.76
N LEU A 98 -18.73 2.80 -4.70
CA LEU A 98 -18.13 3.62 -3.65
C LEU A 98 -16.76 4.14 -4.08
N LYS A 99 -16.42 5.31 -3.57
CA LYS A 99 -15.07 5.87 -3.62
C LYS A 99 -14.28 5.48 -2.38
N VAL A 100 -12.95 5.51 -2.51
CA VAL A 100 -12.02 4.99 -1.49
C VAL A 100 -10.89 5.97 -1.25
N TYR A 101 -10.63 6.27 0.02
CA TYR A 101 -9.34 6.79 0.47
C TYR A 101 -8.54 5.69 1.15
N LEU A 102 -7.26 5.60 0.80
CA LEU A 102 -6.31 4.69 1.44
C LEU A 102 -5.40 5.49 2.37
N SER A 103 -5.30 5.05 3.61
CA SER A 103 -4.45 5.65 4.64
C SER A 103 -3.49 4.60 5.22
N GLY A 104 -2.31 5.04 5.64
CA GLY A 104 -1.37 4.23 6.41
C GLY A 104 -0.21 5.07 6.92
N HIS A 105 0.70 4.46 7.67
CA HIS A 105 1.82 5.22 8.24
C HIS A 105 2.99 5.38 7.25
N VAL A 106 3.64 4.27 6.90
CA VAL A 106 4.73 4.22 5.91
C VAL A 106 4.16 4.27 4.49
N ALA A 107 4.67 5.17 3.65
CA ALA A 107 4.26 5.33 2.26
C ALA A 107 4.80 4.20 1.34
N PRO A 108 4.14 3.92 0.20
CA PRO A 108 4.53 2.84 -0.71
C PRO A 108 5.78 3.20 -1.54
N ARG A 109 6.97 3.21 -0.92
CA ARG A 109 8.24 3.45 -1.61
C ARG A 109 9.04 2.16 -1.75
N ILE A 110 9.70 1.95 -2.89
CA ILE A 110 10.53 0.76 -3.14
C ILE A 110 11.66 0.56 -2.10
N LYS A 111 12.16 1.66 -1.52
CA LYS A 111 13.16 1.62 -0.46
C LYS A 111 12.55 1.26 0.90
N GLN A 112 11.29 1.61 1.16
CA GLN A 112 10.62 1.42 2.45
C GLN A 112 9.86 0.08 2.52
N TYR A 113 9.18 -0.33 1.46
CA TYR A 113 8.39 -1.57 1.44
C TYR A 113 9.23 -2.77 0.97
N THR A 114 8.95 -3.95 1.50
CA THR A 114 9.48 -5.20 0.93
C THR A 114 9.09 -5.30 -0.56
N LYS A 115 9.97 -5.86 -1.39
CA LYS A 115 9.76 -5.93 -2.85
C LYS A 115 8.43 -6.62 -3.21
N SER A 116 8.06 -7.65 -2.46
CA SER A 116 6.81 -8.40 -2.67
C SER A 116 5.58 -7.55 -2.33
N CYS A 117 5.58 -6.84 -1.20
CA CYS A 117 4.46 -5.97 -0.83
C CYS A 117 4.35 -4.76 -1.74
N TYR A 118 5.46 -4.10 -2.08
CA TYR A 118 5.48 -2.96 -2.99
C TYR A 118 4.81 -3.29 -4.33
N ARG A 119 5.19 -4.42 -4.94
CA ARG A 119 4.60 -4.87 -6.22
C ARG A 119 3.12 -5.21 -6.10
N LYS A 120 2.73 -5.96 -5.06
CA LYS A 120 1.32 -6.38 -4.87
C LYS A 120 0.43 -5.18 -4.55
N TYR A 121 0.86 -4.31 -3.65
CA TYR A 121 0.16 -3.08 -3.29
C TYR A 121 -0.03 -2.19 -4.51
N GLY A 122 1.05 -1.87 -5.24
CA GLY A 122 0.95 -1.00 -6.40
C GLY A 122 0.06 -1.56 -7.51
N ARG A 123 0.07 -2.88 -7.74
CA ARG A 123 -0.87 -3.51 -8.68
C ARG A 123 -2.32 -3.35 -8.27
N LEU A 124 -2.63 -3.42 -6.96
CA LEU A 124 -3.98 -3.17 -6.48
C LEU A 124 -4.37 -1.70 -6.65
N SER A 125 -3.48 -0.77 -6.28
CA SER A 125 -3.71 0.66 -6.45
C SER A 125 -3.96 1.03 -7.91
N ILE A 126 -3.17 0.48 -8.84
CA ILE A 126 -3.35 0.70 -10.27
C ILE A 126 -4.64 0.04 -10.77
N LYS A 127 -4.94 -1.18 -10.34
CA LYS A 127 -6.15 -1.90 -10.78
C LYS A 127 -7.45 -1.17 -10.40
N TYR A 128 -7.48 -0.50 -9.24
CA TYR A 128 -8.66 0.20 -8.70
C TYR A 128 -8.48 1.72 -8.72
N HIS A 129 -7.68 2.25 -9.64
CA HIS A 129 -7.33 3.66 -9.72
C HIS A 129 -8.54 4.59 -9.98
N ASP A 130 -9.63 4.05 -10.50
CA ASP A 130 -10.88 4.72 -10.84
C ASP A 130 -11.78 5.00 -9.62
N ILE A 131 -11.62 4.20 -8.56
CA ILE A 131 -12.35 4.36 -7.30
C ILE A 131 -11.48 4.89 -6.15
N ILE A 132 -10.15 4.73 -6.22
CA ILE A 132 -9.22 5.27 -5.23
C ILE A 132 -9.01 6.75 -5.53
N LEU A 133 -9.56 7.61 -4.68
CA LEU A 133 -9.46 9.07 -4.84
C LEU A 133 -8.14 9.64 -4.30
N GLY A 134 -7.46 8.91 -3.42
CA GLY A 134 -6.29 9.44 -2.74
C GLY A 134 -5.63 8.46 -1.79
N HIS A 135 -4.37 8.79 -1.50
CA HIS A 135 -3.44 8.01 -0.71
C HIS A 135 -2.79 8.93 0.34
N PHE A 136 -3.00 8.66 1.63
CA PHE A 136 -2.54 9.51 2.73
C PHE A 136 -1.55 8.75 3.61
N TYR A 137 -0.36 9.32 3.78
CA TYR A 137 0.75 8.67 4.49
C TYR A 137 1.59 9.66 5.30
N GLY A 138 2.25 9.14 6.33
CA GLY A 138 3.17 9.89 7.19
C GLY A 138 4.59 9.32 7.12
N HIS A 139 5.15 9.05 8.30
CA HIS A 139 6.48 8.46 8.56
C HIS A 139 7.70 9.31 8.17
N SER A 140 7.63 10.02 7.05
CA SER A 140 8.81 10.70 6.50
C SER A 140 8.99 12.14 7.01
N ASN A 141 8.05 12.66 7.82
CA ASN A 141 8.10 13.98 8.48
C ASN A 141 8.52 15.14 7.57
N MET A 142 8.07 15.11 6.32
CA MET A 142 8.34 16.11 5.28
C MET A 142 7.09 16.29 4.45
N ASP A 143 6.98 17.43 3.76
CA ASP A 143 5.91 17.68 2.80
C ASP A 143 6.30 17.18 1.39
N HIS A 144 5.57 16.19 0.92
CA HIS A 144 5.80 15.46 -0.31
C HIS A 144 4.58 14.65 -0.70
N PHE A 145 4.39 14.52 -2.00
CA PHE A 145 3.39 13.65 -2.60
C PHE A 145 4.06 12.64 -3.54
N PHE A 146 3.30 11.65 -3.98
CA PHE A 146 3.80 10.68 -4.94
C PHE A 146 2.77 10.34 -6.00
N PHE A 147 3.27 10.05 -7.20
CA PHE A 147 2.49 9.39 -8.24
C PHE A 147 2.82 7.91 -8.23
N LEU A 148 1.78 7.09 -8.30
CA LEU A 148 1.90 5.65 -8.46
C LEU A 148 1.36 5.28 -9.84
N SER A 149 2.20 4.64 -10.65
CA SER A 149 1.88 4.35 -12.04
C SER A 149 2.47 3.02 -12.47
N GLU A 150 2.01 2.51 -13.62
CA GLU A 150 2.76 1.51 -14.34
C GLU A 150 3.99 2.16 -14.96
N ARG A 151 5.14 1.50 -14.84
CA ARG A 151 6.35 1.87 -15.53
C ARG A 151 6.14 1.65 -17.02
N SER A 152 6.15 2.73 -17.79
CA SER A 152 6.11 2.66 -19.24
C SER A 152 7.27 1.81 -19.77
N ARG A 153 6.96 0.93 -20.73
CA ARG A 153 7.98 0.15 -21.44
C ARG A 153 8.94 1.14 -22.12
N LYS A 154 10.19 1.17 -21.70
CA LYS A 154 11.25 1.68 -22.58
C LYS A 154 11.46 0.61 -23.64
N PHE A 155 11.02 0.85 -24.87
CA PHE A 155 11.47 0.05 -26.01
C PHE A 155 13.00 0.16 -26.05
N ARG A 156 13.70 -0.92 -25.74
CA ARG A 156 15.11 -1.04 -26.10
C ARG A 156 15.12 -1.43 -27.59
N PRO A 157 15.80 -0.67 -28.48
CA PRO A 157 16.02 -1.16 -29.83
C PRO A 157 16.77 -2.50 -29.72
N VAL A 158 16.17 -3.54 -30.30
CA VAL A 158 16.80 -4.85 -30.40
C VAL A 158 17.78 -4.77 -31.56
N ASN A 159 19.08 -4.78 -31.30
CA ASN A 159 20.05 -5.14 -32.33
C ASN A 159 19.90 -6.63 -32.58
N THR A 160 19.22 -6.99 -33.66
CA THR A 160 19.12 -8.37 -34.13
C THR A 160 20.45 -8.79 -34.76
N THR A 161 21.27 -9.52 -34.01
CA THR A 161 22.19 -10.48 -34.60
C THR A 161 21.72 -11.87 -34.22
N ASN A 162 21.29 -12.63 -35.23
CA ASN A 162 20.91 -14.02 -35.10
C ASN A 162 22.09 -14.82 -34.56
N ARG A 163 21.88 -15.56 -33.47
CA ARG A 163 22.22 -16.99 -33.32
C ARG A 163 21.72 -17.50 -31.97
N GLU A 164 20.75 -18.40 -32.06
CA GLU A 164 20.38 -19.46 -31.12
C GLU A 164 20.69 -19.24 -29.63
N GLY A 165 19.63 -18.94 -28.88
CA GLY A 165 19.65 -18.92 -27.42
C GLY A 165 18.32 -18.41 -26.91
N LEU A 166 17.36 -19.32 -26.74
CA LEU A 166 16.01 -19.04 -26.27
C LEU A 166 16.05 -18.64 -24.79
N ASN A 167 16.40 -17.38 -24.53
CA ASN A 167 16.24 -16.76 -23.22
C ASN A 167 14.75 -16.44 -23.05
N ILE A 168 14.04 -17.28 -22.30
CA ILE A 168 12.73 -16.92 -21.75
C ILE A 168 12.99 -15.83 -20.70
N LEU A 169 13.09 -14.59 -21.16
CA LEU A 169 13.02 -13.42 -20.31
C LEU A 169 11.68 -13.48 -19.58
N GLN A 170 11.69 -13.72 -18.27
CA GLN A 170 10.49 -13.59 -17.47
C GLN A 170 10.07 -12.12 -17.48
N GLU A 171 9.21 -11.81 -18.43
CA GLU A 171 8.75 -10.48 -18.80
C GLU A 171 8.09 -9.81 -17.58
N ASP A 172 8.71 -8.77 -17.02
CA ASP A 172 8.15 -8.02 -15.89
C ASP A 172 7.06 -7.06 -16.39
N ARG A 173 5.96 -7.62 -16.95
CA ARG A 173 4.80 -6.86 -17.43
C ARG A 173 4.24 -5.99 -16.29
N GLY A 174 4.05 -4.69 -16.55
CA GLY A 174 3.39 -3.76 -15.63
C GLY A 174 4.16 -3.51 -14.33
N ALA A 175 5.47 -3.22 -14.41
CA ALA A 175 6.27 -2.91 -13.23
C ALA A 175 5.75 -1.64 -12.53
N VAL A 176 5.40 -1.73 -11.25
CA VAL A 176 4.93 -0.58 -10.45
C VAL A 176 6.05 0.43 -10.24
N GLU A 177 5.78 1.70 -10.49
CA GLU A 177 6.66 2.82 -10.17
C GLU A 177 5.99 3.79 -9.18
N THR A 178 6.77 4.31 -8.24
CA THR A 178 6.33 5.38 -7.33
C THR A 178 7.35 6.51 -7.40
N LYS A 179 6.92 7.64 -7.96
CA LYS A 179 7.73 8.86 -8.08
C LYS A 179 7.34 9.83 -6.99
N VAL A 180 8.32 10.27 -6.20
CA VAL A 180 8.12 11.16 -5.05
C VAL A 180 8.59 12.56 -5.41
N TYR A 181 7.79 13.56 -5.05
CA TYR A 181 8.07 14.97 -5.30
C TYR A 181 7.92 15.77 -4.01
N ASN A 182 8.85 16.69 -3.75
CA ASN A 182 8.65 17.73 -2.76
C ASN A 182 7.68 18.78 -3.34
N ILE A 183 6.75 19.25 -2.50
CA ILE A 183 5.65 20.11 -2.93
C ILE A 183 6.16 21.43 -3.50
N ASP A 184 6.99 22.16 -2.76
CA ASP A 184 7.48 23.49 -3.14
C ASP A 184 8.30 23.41 -4.43
N LYS A 185 9.20 22.43 -4.52
CA LYS A 185 10.04 22.23 -5.70
C LYS A 185 9.20 21.90 -6.94
N TYR A 186 8.15 21.11 -6.79
CA TYR A 186 7.28 20.74 -7.90
C TYR A 186 6.40 21.90 -8.35
N MET A 187 5.77 22.62 -7.41
CA MET A 187 4.93 23.77 -7.71
C MET A 187 5.73 24.89 -8.39
N ASN A 188 6.93 25.20 -7.86
CA ASN A 188 7.84 26.16 -8.50
C ASN A 188 8.24 25.75 -9.92
N LYS A 189 8.39 24.45 -10.19
CA LYS A 189 8.67 23.96 -11.54
C LYS A 189 7.47 24.18 -12.47
N LEU A 190 6.25 23.87 -12.01
CA LEU A 190 5.05 24.06 -12.81
C LEU A 190 4.82 25.54 -13.16
N LEU A 191 4.99 26.43 -12.19
CA LEU A 191 4.78 27.87 -12.37
C LEU A 191 5.81 28.53 -13.29
N ARG A 192 7.01 27.96 -13.44
CA ARG A 192 8.04 28.46 -14.39
C ARG A 192 7.76 28.10 -15.85
N HIS A 193 6.79 27.23 -16.10
CA HIS A 193 6.37 26.84 -17.45
C HIS A 193 5.12 27.59 -17.92
N TYR A 194 4.67 28.57 -17.13
CA TYR A 194 3.69 29.60 -17.47
C TYR A 194 4.34 30.98 -17.36
#